data_AF-M2XX26-F1
#
_entry.id   AF-M2XX26-F1
#
_cell.length_a   1.000
_cell.length_b   1.000
_cell.length_c   1.000
_cell.angle_alpha   90.00
_cell.angle_beta   90.00
_cell.angle_gamma   90.00
#
_symmetry.space_group_name_H-M   'P 1'
#
loop_
_entity.id
_entity.type
_entity.pdbx_description
1 polymer ?
#
loop_
_entity_poly.entity_id
_entity_poly.type
_entity_poly.pdbx_seq_one_letter_code
_entity_poly.pdbx_strand_id
1 'polypeptide(L)'
;MTPDHLRLIGELADWQILGLADNPGYWCGHIRDMHGGGTPSDKQWYDAGLWRSTYRWGIAMTTHGDYMRERSIRDPEHAVTLTWRQILDWVSQLPDELRADARRARTADGDEKQRVIAQLLAPAPTEPEELALW
;
A
#
# COMPACT_ATOMS: atom_id res chain seq x y z
N MET A 1 7.29 1.85 8.08
CA MET A 1 6.60 0.76 7.34
C MET A 1 7.55 -0.42 7.24
N THR A 2 7.08 -1.67 7.11
CA THR A 2 7.95 -2.79 6.70
C THR A 2 7.96 -2.92 5.16
N PRO A 3 8.94 -3.61 4.56
CA PRO A 3 8.94 -3.89 3.12
C PRO A 3 7.67 -4.59 2.64
N ASP A 4 7.16 -5.57 3.41
CA ASP A 4 5.93 -6.29 3.03
C ASP A 4 4.68 -5.40 3.08
N HIS A 5 4.64 -4.41 3.97
CA HIS A 5 3.55 -3.42 3.95
C HIS A 5 3.61 -2.56 2.68
N LEU A 6 4.80 -2.14 2.23
CA LEU A 6 4.95 -1.40 0.98
C LEU A 6 4.60 -2.27 -0.24
N ARG A 7 5.01 -3.54 -0.24
CA ARG A 7 4.57 -4.52 -1.25
C ARG A 7 3.05 -4.66 -1.29
N LEU A 8 2.40 -4.68 -0.14
CA LEU A 8 0.93 -4.78 -0.05
C LEU A 8 0.24 -3.51 -0.56
N ILE A 9 0.80 -2.32 -0.35
CA ILE A 9 0.31 -1.09 -1.00
C ILE A 9 0.48 -1.19 -2.52
N GLY A 10 1.59 -1.78 -2.99
CA GLY A 10 1.87 -2.02 -4.41
C GLY A 10 0.86 -2.92 -5.13
N GLU A 11 0.07 -3.72 -4.39
CA GLU A 11 -1.01 -4.54 -4.95
C GLU A 11 -2.32 -3.78 -5.20
N LEU A 12 -2.35 -2.49 -4.84
CA LEU A 12 -3.42 -1.59 -5.25
C LEU A 12 -3.20 -1.14 -6.69
N ALA A 13 -4.27 -0.75 -7.36
CA ALA A 13 -4.13 -0.16 -8.69
C ALA A 13 -3.39 1.17 -8.62
N ASP A 14 -2.59 1.50 -9.63
CA ASP A 14 -1.78 2.73 -9.70
C ASP A 14 -2.51 4.00 -9.25
N TRP A 15 -3.74 4.18 -9.72
CA TRP A 15 -4.56 5.35 -9.43
C TRP A 15 -4.99 5.43 -7.96
N GLN A 16 -5.10 4.28 -7.28
CA GLN A 16 -5.34 4.20 -5.84
C GLN A 16 -4.08 4.57 -5.06
N ILE A 17 -2.90 4.08 -5.47
CA ILE A 17 -1.62 4.39 -4.83
C ILE A 17 -1.34 5.90 -4.90
N LEU A 18 -1.43 6.48 -6.10
CA LEU A 18 -1.28 7.91 -6.31
C LEU A 18 -2.34 8.72 -5.56
N GLY A 19 -3.57 8.20 -5.51
CA GLY A 19 -4.66 8.79 -4.76
C GLY A 19 -4.37 8.86 -3.25
N LEU A 20 -3.86 7.77 -2.67
CA LEU A 20 -3.49 7.71 -1.25
C LEU A 20 -2.48 8.81 -0.89
N ALA A 21 -1.44 9.02 -1.70
CA ALA A 21 -0.44 10.06 -1.43
C ALA A 21 -1.01 11.50 -1.54
N ASP A 22 -1.94 11.74 -2.47
CA ASP A 22 -2.58 13.05 -2.70
C ASP A 22 -3.63 13.36 -1.60
N ASN A 23 -4.64 12.51 -1.44
CA ASN A 23 -5.76 12.72 -0.51
C ASN A 23 -6.09 11.42 0.27
N PRO A 24 -5.28 11.08 1.29
CA PRO A 24 -5.36 9.77 1.93
C PRO A 24 -6.69 9.52 2.63
N GLY A 25 -7.32 10.54 3.21
CA GLY A 25 -8.61 10.38 3.90
C GLY A 25 -9.73 9.93 2.96
N TYR A 26 -9.86 10.59 1.80
CA TYR A 26 -10.82 10.21 0.77
C TYR A 26 -10.49 8.82 0.21
N TRP A 27 -9.22 8.58 -0.13
CA TRP A 27 -8.80 7.37 -0.82
C TRP A 27 -8.86 6.11 0.05
N CYS A 28 -8.51 6.20 1.34
CA CYS A 28 -8.76 5.11 2.29
C CYS A 28 -10.24 4.74 2.36
N GLY A 29 -11.14 5.74 2.40
CA GLY A 29 -12.59 5.52 2.37
C GLY A 29 -13.04 4.88 1.06
N HIS A 30 -12.60 5.43 -0.08
CA HIS A 30 -12.97 4.93 -1.40
C HIS A 30 -12.53 3.48 -1.62
N ILE A 31 -11.28 3.14 -1.28
CA ILE A 31 -10.75 1.76 -1.42
C ILE A 31 -11.55 0.81 -0.52
N ARG A 32 -11.76 1.20 0.74
CA ARG A 32 -12.55 0.43 1.71
C ARG A 32 -13.95 0.11 1.16
N ASP A 33 -14.64 1.11 0.62
CA ASP A 33 -16.04 1.01 0.21
C ASP A 33 -16.21 0.27 -1.14
N MET A 34 -15.18 0.23 -1.99
CA MET A 34 -15.19 -0.62 -3.19
C MET A 34 -15.09 -2.12 -2.86
N HIS A 35 -14.63 -2.48 -1.66
CA HIS A 35 -14.44 -3.88 -1.24
C HIS A 35 -13.67 -4.72 -2.26
N GLY A 36 -12.62 -4.14 -2.84
CA GLY A 36 -11.84 -4.81 -3.87
C GLY A 36 -11.20 -6.11 -3.37
N GLY A 37 -11.10 -7.08 -4.28
CA GLY A 37 -10.36 -8.33 -4.13
C GLY A 37 -9.44 -8.52 -5.35
N GLY A 38 -8.36 -9.28 -5.27
CA GLY A 38 -7.61 -9.61 -6.47
C GLY A 38 -6.45 -10.57 -6.28
N THR A 39 -6.16 -11.28 -7.35
CA THR A 39 -4.93 -12.03 -7.51
C THR A 39 -3.75 -11.07 -7.43
N PRO A 40 -2.74 -11.33 -6.58
CA PRO A 40 -1.57 -10.48 -6.46
C PRO A 40 -0.74 -10.49 -7.76
N SER A 41 -0.11 -9.35 -8.01
CA SER A 41 0.88 -9.14 -9.05
C SER A 41 2.29 -9.57 -8.61
N ASP A 42 2.57 -9.53 -7.31
CA ASP A 42 3.80 -10.07 -6.72
C ASP A 42 3.85 -11.60 -6.91
N LYS A 43 4.92 -12.05 -7.58
CA LYS A 43 5.08 -13.47 -7.94
C LYS A 43 5.19 -14.39 -6.72
N GLN A 44 5.79 -13.94 -5.63
CA GLN A 44 5.92 -14.76 -4.42
C GLN A 44 4.54 -15.02 -3.80
N TRP A 45 3.70 -13.99 -3.74
CA TRP A 45 2.34 -14.13 -3.22
C TRP A 45 1.42 -14.88 -4.17
N TYR A 46 1.58 -14.69 -5.47
CA TYR A 46 0.88 -15.46 -6.49
C TYR A 46 1.20 -16.96 -6.38
N ASP A 47 2.49 -17.32 -6.35
CA ASP A 47 2.94 -18.71 -6.26
C ASP A 47 2.52 -19.36 -4.93
N ALA A 48 2.39 -18.56 -3.86
CA ALA A 48 1.88 -19.00 -2.56
C ALA A 48 0.34 -19.13 -2.51
N GLY A 49 -0.37 -18.84 -3.60
CA GLY A 49 -1.84 -18.94 -3.67
C GLY A 49 -2.56 -17.90 -2.79
N LEU A 50 -1.90 -16.77 -2.51
CA LEU A 50 -2.50 -15.69 -1.73
C LEU A 50 -3.42 -14.81 -2.59
N TRP A 51 -4.24 -14.04 -1.91
CA TRP A 51 -5.23 -13.14 -2.46
C TRP A 51 -5.23 -11.83 -1.69
N ARG A 52 -5.32 -10.70 -2.40
CA ARG A 52 -5.41 -9.39 -1.78
C ARG A 52 -6.87 -9.07 -1.48
N SER A 53 -7.17 -8.80 -0.22
CA SER A 53 -8.52 -8.48 0.27
C SER A 53 -8.59 -7.11 0.91
N THR A 54 -9.74 -6.46 0.80
CA THR A 54 -10.04 -5.17 1.44
C THR A 54 -11.11 -5.33 2.51
N TYR A 55 -10.83 -4.86 3.72
CA TYR A 55 -11.66 -4.96 4.91
C TYR A 55 -12.02 -3.57 5.47
N ARG A 56 -12.96 -3.53 6.41
CA ARG A 56 -13.31 -2.30 7.12
C ARG A 56 -12.13 -1.69 7.87
N TRP A 57 -11.21 -2.53 8.35
CA TRP A 57 -10.03 -2.10 9.12
C TRP A 57 -8.79 -1.81 8.26
N GLY A 58 -8.72 -2.30 7.01
CA GLY A 58 -7.51 -2.20 6.19
C GLY A 58 -7.51 -3.10 4.95
N ILE A 59 -6.32 -3.48 4.50
CA ILE A 59 -6.07 -4.46 3.45
C ILE A 59 -5.20 -5.62 3.98
N ALA A 60 -5.30 -6.78 3.35
CA ALA A 60 -4.49 -7.94 3.69
C ALA A 60 -4.09 -8.75 2.46
N MET A 61 -2.96 -9.46 2.57
CA MET A 61 -2.74 -10.69 1.81
C MET A 61 -3.26 -11.86 2.63
N THR A 62 -4.19 -12.62 2.08
CA THR A 62 -4.83 -13.75 2.75
C THR A 62 -4.83 -15.00 1.87
N THR A 63 -5.02 -16.17 2.45
CA THR A 63 -5.24 -17.40 1.69
C THR A 63 -6.56 -17.32 0.90
N HIS A 64 -6.60 -17.94 -0.29
CA HIS A 64 -7.80 -17.98 -1.12
C HIS A 64 -8.97 -18.64 -0.37
N GLY A 65 -10.14 -17.97 -0.34
CA GLY A 65 -11.35 -18.51 0.30
C GLY A 65 -12.06 -17.55 1.27
N ASP A 66 -11.62 -16.30 1.38
CA ASP A 66 -12.20 -15.35 2.32
C ASP A 66 -13.38 -14.54 1.73
N TYR A 67 -14.54 -15.19 1.62
CA TYR A 67 -15.78 -14.54 1.19
C TYR A 67 -16.54 -13.86 2.35
N MET A 68 -16.09 -14.07 3.59
CA MET A 68 -16.68 -13.49 4.78
C MET A 68 -15.97 -12.18 5.08
N ARG A 69 -16.63 -11.05 4.80
CA ARG A 69 -16.16 -9.68 5.03
C ARG A 69 -15.90 -9.33 6.51
N GLU A 70 -15.69 -10.33 7.35
CA GLU A 70 -15.76 -10.31 8.81
C GLU A 70 -14.45 -10.74 9.49
N ARG A 71 -13.40 -11.06 8.72
CA ARG A 71 -12.11 -11.41 9.33
C ARG A 71 -11.52 -10.29 10.17
N SER A 72 -11.03 -10.68 11.33
CA SER A 72 -10.34 -9.78 12.24
C SER A 72 -8.91 -9.53 11.75
N ILE A 73 -8.34 -8.37 12.08
CA ILE A 73 -6.95 -8.05 11.72
C ILE A 73 -5.91 -9.10 12.16
N ARG A 74 -6.21 -9.90 13.20
CA ARG A 74 -5.27 -10.89 13.74
C ARG A 74 -5.54 -12.32 13.28
N ASP A 75 -6.46 -12.51 12.35
CA ASP A 75 -6.80 -13.84 11.86
C ASP A 75 -5.56 -14.50 11.23
N PRO A 76 -5.28 -15.78 11.57
CA PRO A 76 -4.04 -16.46 11.18
C PRO A 76 -3.92 -16.68 9.67
N GLU A 77 -5.01 -16.53 8.91
CA GLU A 77 -5.04 -16.60 7.46
C GLU A 77 -4.42 -15.39 6.77
N HIS A 78 -4.16 -14.32 7.51
CA HIS A 78 -3.46 -13.16 6.99
C HIS A 78 -1.94 -13.37 7.02
N ALA A 79 -1.32 -13.37 5.84
CA ALA A 79 0.14 -13.36 5.71
C ALA A 79 0.70 -11.96 6.02
N VAL A 80 0.00 -10.91 5.57
CA VAL A 80 0.37 -9.51 5.78
C VAL A 80 -0.90 -8.70 5.97
N THR A 81 -0.92 -7.79 6.94
CA THR A 81 -2.05 -6.87 7.15
C THR A 81 -1.56 -5.43 7.18
N LEU A 82 -2.39 -4.52 6.67
CA LEU A 82 -2.12 -3.09 6.72
C LEU A 82 -3.40 -2.32 6.99
N THR A 83 -3.45 -1.62 8.11
CA THR A 83 -4.63 -0.84 8.52
C THR A 83 -4.72 0.49 7.77
N TRP A 84 -5.94 1.03 7.68
CA TRP A 84 -6.15 2.39 7.19
C TRP A 84 -5.37 3.43 8.00
N ARG A 85 -5.21 3.21 9.31
CA ARG A 85 -4.41 4.09 10.18
C ARG A 85 -2.93 4.05 9.80
N GLN A 86 -2.37 2.86 9.58
CA GLN A 86 -0.98 2.73 9.14
C GLN A 86 -0.75 3.34 7.75
N ILE A 87 -1.72 3.27 6.85
CA ILE A 87 -1.66 3.95 5.55
C ILE A 87 -1.71 5.48 5.73
N LEU A 88 -2.56 5.99 6.62
CA LEU A 88 -2.60 7.43 6.93
C LEU A 88 -1.27 7.91 7.54
N ASP A 89 -0.72 7.13 8.46
CA ASP A 89 0.55 7.46 9.12
C ASP A 89 1.72 7.38 8.11
N TRP A 90 1.71 6.41 7.19
CA TRP A 90 2.64 6.35 6.06
C TRP A 90 2.61 7.64 5.23
N VAL A 91 1.42 8.04 4.76
CA VAL A 91 1.27 9.22 3.90
C VAL A 91 1.66 10.49 4.63
N SER A 92 1.43 10.57 5.95
CA SER A 92 1.84 11.72 6.76
C SER A 92 3.36 11.89 6.87
N GLN A 93 4.13 10.84 6.61
CA GLN A 93 5.60 10.85 6.63
C GLN A 93 6.20 11.10 5.23
N LEU A 94 5.39 11.13 4.18
CA LEU A 94 5.88 11.41 2.83
C LEU A 94 6.26 12.89 2.68
N PRO A 95 7.38 13.21 2.02
CA PRO A 95 7.73 14.60 1.69
C PRO A 95 6.63 15.29 0.89
N ASP A 96 6.37 16.56 1.18
CA ASP A 96 5.33 17.35 0.47
C ASP A 96 5.55 17.39 -1.04
N GLU A 97 6.81 17.42 -1.48
CA GLU A 97 7.18 17.37 -2.90
C GLU A 97 6.74 16.06 -3.56
N LEU A 98 6.95 14.93 -2.89
CA LEU A 98 6.55 13.61 -3.39
C LEU A 98 5.03 13.46 -3.43
N ARG A 99 4.31 14.07 -2.48
CA ARG A 99 2.84 14.14 -2.51
C ARG A 99 2.33 15.02 -3.65
N ALA A 100 3.01 16.13 -3.93
CA ALA A 100 2.71 16.98 -5.09
C ALA A 100 2.98 16.26 -6.42
N ASP A 101 4.07 15.49 -6.50
CA ASP A 101 4.36 14.61 -7.65
C ASP A 101 3.28 13.56 -7.84
N ALA A 102 2.85 12.88 -6.77
CA ALA A 102 1.77 11.91 -6.84
C ALA A 102 0.47 12.52 -7.39
N ARG A 103 0.13 13.74 -6.96
CA ARG A 103 -1.02 14.48 -7.49
C ARG A 103 -0.89 14.77 -8.98
N ARG A 104 0.27 15.21 -9.45
CA ARG A 104 0.53 15.46 -10.88
C ARG A 104 0.45 14.17 -11.70
N ALA A 105 1.03 13.08 -11.18
CA ALA A 105 1.10 11.79 -11.85
C ALA A 105 -0.26 11.10 -12.05
N ARG A 106 -1.33 11.53 -11.35
CA ARG A 106 -2.69 11.01 -11.56
C ARG A 106 -3.19 11.16 -13.00
N THR A 107 -2.75 12.20 -13.69
CA THR A 107 -3.14 12.50 -15.09
C THR A 107 -1.97 12.41 -16.07
N ALA A 108 -0.79 11.98 -15.62
CA ALA A 108 0.38 11.81 -16.47
C ALA A 108 0.28 10.54 -17.32
N ASP A 109 1.25 10.37 -18.22
CA ASP A 109 1.45 9.13 -18.97
C ASP A 109 1.86 7.96 -18.06
N GLY A 110 1.98 6.78 -18.66
CA GLY A 110 2.30 5.54 -17.94
C GLY A 110 3.68 5.56 -17.30
N ASP A 111 4.69 6.11 -17.97
CA ASP A 111 6.08 6.05 -17.51
C ASP A 111 6.29 6.97 -16.30
N GLU A 112 5.76 8.19 -16.35
CA GLU A 112 5.84 9.14 -15.25
C GLU A 112 5.05 8.63 -14.02
N LYS A 113 3.89 8.03 -14.26
CA LYS A 113 3.09 7.39 -13.22
C LYS A 113 3.87 6.28 -12.52
N GLN A 114 4.49 5.38 -13.28
CA GLN A 114 5.27 4.28 -12.74
C GLN A 114 6.52 4.76 -11.99
N ARG A 115 7.19 5.82 -12.49
CA ARG A 115 8.31 6.45 -11.81
C ARG A 115 7.91 6.97 -10.42
N VAL A 116 6.80 7.70 -10.31
CA VAL A 116 6.34 8.25 -9.04
C VAL A 116 5.86 7.15 -8.09
N ILE A 117 5.17 6.13 -8.59
CA ILE A 117 4.77 4.96 -7.78
C ILE A 117 6.01 4.24 -7.21
N ALA A 118 7.04 4.03 -8.02
CA ALA A 118 8.28 3.42 -7.55
C ALA A 118 8.94 4.24 -6.43
N GLN A 119 8.88 5.57 -6.49
CA GLN A 119 9.38 6.44 -5.42
C GLN A 119 8.53 6.39 -4.15
N LEU A 120 7.20 6.30 -4.28
CA LEU A 120 6.29 6.15 -3.14
C LEU A 120 6.50 4.83 -2.40
N LEU A 121 6.78 3.75 -3.14
CA LEU A 121 6.96 2.41 -2.59
C LEU A 121 8.42 2.08 -2.25
N ALA A 122 9.35 2.99 -2.53
CA ALA A 122 10.73 2.84 -2.09
C ALA A 122 10.78 2.82 -0.55
N PRO A 123 11.57 1.91 0.06
CA PRO A 123 11.84 1.98 1.48
C PRO A 123 12.37 3.37 1.82
N ALA A 124 11.90 3.96 2.93
CA ALA A 124 12.51 5.19 3.44
C ALA A 124 14.03 4.93 3.59
N PRO A 125 14.90 5.83 3.13
CA PRO A 125 16.32 5.67 3.34
C PRO A 125 16.54 5.52 4.84
N THR A 126 17.11 4.39 5.24
CA THR A 126 17.68 4.26 6.58
C THR A 126 18.76 5.34 6.62
N GLU A 127 18.55 6.41 7.39
CA GLU A 127 19.63 7.36 7.64
C GLU A 127 20.86 6.54 8.04
N PRO A 128 22.04 6.75 7.42
CA PRO A 128 23.22 6.10 7.92
C PRO A 128 23.35 6.50 9.39
N GLU A 129 23.41 5.51 10.30
CA GLU A 129 23.87 5.74 11.66
C GLU A 129 25.09 6.65 11.54
N GLU A 130 24.99 7.86 12.11
CA GLU A 130 26.12 8.76 12.18
C GLU A 130 27.31 7.94 12.63
N LEU A 131 28.30 7.78 11.74
CA LEU A 131 29.60 7.27 12.11
C LEU A 131 30.07 8.16 13.25
N ALA A 132 29.93 7.67 14.47
CA ALA A 132 30.47 8.28 15.66
C ALA A 132 31.99 8.31 15.45
N LEU A 133 32.46 9.42 14.88
CA LEU A 133 33.87 9.77 14.84
C LEU A 133 34.27 10.07 16.28
N TRP A 134 34.73 9.03 16.97
CA TRP A 134 35.51 9.12 18.19
C TRP A 134 36.99 9.16 17.80
#